data_AF-A0A2M8F639-F1
#
_entry.id   AF-A0A2M8F639-F1
#
_cell.length_a   1.000
_cell.length_b   1.000
_cell.length_c   1.000
_cell.angle_alpha   90.00
_cell.angle_beta   90.00
_cell.angle_gamma   90.00
#
_symmetry.space_group_name_H-M   'P 1'
#
loop_
_entity.id
_entity.type
_entity.pdbx_description
1 polymer ?
#
loop_
_entity_poly.entity_id
_entity_poly.type
_entity_poly.pdbx_seq_one_letter_code
_entity_poly.pdbx_strand_id
1 'polypeptide(L)'
;MNVPDIRAQISSFLKETSDPRPPLLVLLGPTASGKTALSVPLAQEFGAEVISADSRQVYRKMDVGTDKIMPKEQAGVPHHLLDVAEPDERFTLFEYKRAAEKATKEITERGRLPFLVGGTGLYIKALTENFDLPPEDAKLREELMAELEEVGNEALHDRLRSVDPESAELIHRNNVPYLIRALEIVKLTGKPKSELKKPSPYRLLKIGITRPREELYRRINERVDRQIEEGGLVRETQELLDAGYGVDLPSMQSLGYKEIADHLIGPLTLLEARELLKQNTRHFAKRQLTWWRRASESDVQWFDRFD
;
A
#
# COMPACT_ATOMS: atom_id res chain seq x y z
N MET A 1 3.22 -20.58 12.58
CA MET A 1 4.37 -20.02 13.33
C MET A 1 3.84 -18.87 14.18
N ASN A 2 4.33 -18.74 15.41
CA ASN A 2 3.80 -17.81 16.43
C ASN A 2 4.71 -16.57 16.59
N VAL A 3 4.30 -15.59 17.41
CA VAL A 3 5.10 -14.36 17.64
C VAL A 3 6.53 -14.63 18.15
N PRO A 4 6.80 -15.63 19.02
CA PRO A 4 8.17 -16.00 19.39
C PRO A 4 9.04 -16.37 18.18
N ASP A 5 8.46 -17.02 17.16
CA ASP A 5 9.18 -17.39 15.95
C ASP A 5 9.57 -16.15 15.14
N ILE A 6 8.70 -15.14 15.08
CA ILE A 6 8.98 -13.85 14.42
C ILE A 6 10.21 -13.18 15.06
N ARG A 7 10.25 -13.11 16.39
CA ARG A 7 11.39 -12.53 17.14
C ARG A 7 12.69 -13.27 16.89
N ALA A 8 12.64 -14.61 16.89
CA ALA A 8 13.79 -15.46 16.63
C ALA A 8 14.33 -15.23 15.20
N GLN A 9 13.43 -15.10 14.21
CA GLN A 9 13.81 -14.81 12.83
C GLN A 9 14.46 -13.45 12.68
N ILE A 10 13.89 -12.40 13.27
CA ILE A 10 14.48 -11.06 13.24
C ILE A 10 15.86 -11.10 13.91
N SER A 11 15.99 -11.76 15.06
CA SER A 11 17.27 -11.90 15.75
C SER A 11 18.32 -12.63 14.92
N SER A 12 17.93 -13.72 14.25
CA SER A 12 18.82 -14.47 13.35
C SER A 12 19.26 -13.62 12.16
N PHE A 13 18.30 -12.95 11.52
CA PHE A 13 18.54 -12.04 10.41
C PHE A 13 19.49 -10.90 10.80
N LEU A 14 19.31 -10.27 11.95
CA LEU A 14 20.19 -9.17 12.38
C LEU A 14 21.60 -9.65 12.77
N LYS A 15 21.76 -10.91 13.20
CA LYS A 15 23.07 -11.51 13.50
C LYS A 15 23.85 -11.91 12.25
N GLU A 16 23.18 -12.14 11.13
CA GLU A 16 23.84 -12.46 9.88
C GLU A 16 24.56 -11.23 9.31
N THR A 17 25.88 -11.35 9.12
CA THR A 17 26.78 -10.28 8.66
C THR A 17 27.47 -10.58 7.33
N SER A 18 27.10 -11.68 6.67
CA SER A 18 27.67 -12.14 5.39
C SER A 18 27.39 -11.17 4.24
N ASP A 19 26.26 -10.47 4.28
CA ASP A 19 25.83 -9.51 3.28
C ASP A 19 25.92 -8.07 3.86
N PRO A 20 26.77 -7.20 3.28
CA PRO A 20 27.06 -5.87 3.81
C PRO A 20 25.93 -4.86 3.57
N ARG A 21 24.88 -5.23 2.83
CA ARG A 21 23.74 -4.33 2.57
C ARG A 21 23.00 -3.99 3.87
N PRO A 22 22.51 -2.75 4.02
CA PRO A 22 21.71 -2.37 5.18
C PRO A 22 20.47 -3.27 5.32
N PRO A 23 20.14 -3.70 6.55
CA PRO A 23 18.95 -4.50 6.79
C PRO A 23 17.68 -3.64 6.63
N LEU A 24 16.66 -4.21 6.01
CA LEU A 24 15.31 -3.66 5.94
C LEU A 24 14.33 -4.76 6.33
N LEU A 25 13.63 -4.54 7.45
CA LEU A 25 12.57 -5.42 7.91
C LEU A 25 11.27 -5.04 7.19
N VAL A 26 10.48 -6.03 6.76
CA VAL A 26 9.20 -5.82 6.10
C VAL A 26 8.13 -6.64 6.79
N LEU A 27 7.07 -5.99 7.28
CA LEU A 27 5.85 -6.64 7.79
C LEU A 27 4.68 -6.31 6.87
N LEU A 28 4.17 -7.34 6.20
CA LEU A 28 3.09 -7.22 5.22
C LEU A 28 1.89 -8.08 5.59
N GLY A 29 0.73 -7.78 4.99
CA GLY A 29 -0.49 -8.53 5.24
C GLY A 29 -1.76 -7.75 4.92
N PRO A 30 -2.92 -8.41 4.83
CA PRO A 30 -4.18 -7.74 4.49
C PRO A 30 -4.62 -6.77 5.58
N THR A 31 -5.55 -5.86 5.26
CA THR A 31 -6.21 -5.02 6.26
C THR A 31 -6.85 -5.88 7.36
N ALA A 32 -6.91 -5.37 8.59
CA ALA A 32 -7.40 -6.07 9.79
C ALA A 32 -6.61 -7.33 10.24
N SER A 33 -5.44 -7.64 9.66
CA SER A 33 -4.60 -8.77 10.12
C SER A 33 -3.90 -8.53 11.46
N GLY A 34 -3.77 -7.28 11.91
CA GLY A 34 -3.09 -6.91 13.16
C GLY A 34 -1.65 -6.41 12.99
N LYS A 35 -1.27 -5.92 11.79
CA LYS A 35 0.10 -5.44 11.50
C LYS A 35 0.57 -4.41 12.50
N THR A 36 -0.22 -3.36 12.71
CA THR A 36 0.06 -2.26 13.64
C THR A 36 0.31 -2.75 15.07
N ALA A 37 -0.56 -3.63 15.56
CA ALA A 37 -0.45 -4.19 16.91
C ALA A 37 0.82 -5.03 17.09
N LEU A 38 1.32 -5.65 16.02
CA LEU A 38 2.57 -6.42 16.04
C LEU A 38 3.80 -5.53 15.78
N SER A 39 3.69 -4.50 14.94
CA SER A 39 4.84 -3.70 14.53
C SER A 39 5.40 -2.85 15.67
N VAL A 40 4.55 -2.27 16.50
CA VAL A 40 4.97 -1.41 17.61
C VAL A 40 5.87 -2.15 18.63
N PRO A 41 5.47 -3.30 19.22
CA PRO A 41 6.32 -4.01 20.16
C PRO A 41 7.62 -4.54 19.51
N LEU A 42 7.56 -4.99 18.25
CA LEU A 42 8.77 -5.38 17.52
C LEU A 42 9.72 -4.19 17.30
N ALA A 43 9.18 -3.03 16.97
CA ALA A 43 9.98 -1.83 16.76
C ALA A 43 10.67 -1.36 18.05
N GLN A 44 9.97 -1.45 19.20
CA GLN A 44 10.57 -1.15 20.50
C GLN A 44 11.71 -2.15 20.84
N GLU A 45 11.47 -3.44 20.64
CA GLU A 45 12.42 -4.50 20.97
C GLU A 45 13.70 -4.45 20.12
N PHE A 46 13.56 -4.19 18.81
CA PHE A 46 14.68 -4.19 17.86
C PHE A 46 15.21 -2.80 17.53
N GLY A 47 14.78 -1.76 18.27
CA GLY A 47 15.22 -0.38 18.04
C GLY A 47 14.89 0.13 16.63
N ALA A 48 13.73 -0.27 16.10
CA ALA A 48 13.29 0.06 14.75
C ALA A 48 12.44 1.33 14.69
N GLU A 49 12.40 1.94 13.50
CA GLU A 49 11.46 3.01 13.16
C GLU A 49 10.57 2.53 12.00
N VAL A 50 9.28 2.81 12.07
CA VAL A 50 8.29 2.29 11.12
C VAL A 50 8.18 3.20 9.91
N ILE A 51 8.22 2.64 8.72
CA ILE A 51 7.87 3.31 7.46
C ILE A 51 6.53 2.74 7.00
N SER A 52 5.49 3.58 6.92
CA SER A 52 4.18 3.13 6.46
C SER A 52 4.22 2.75 4.98
N ALA A 53 3.66 1.59 4.65
CA ALA A 53 3.41 1.12 3.28
C ALA A 53 1.90 1.02 3.02
N ASP A 54 1.19 2.11 3.30
CA ASP A 54 -0.23 2.27 3.04
C ASP A 54 -0.50 3.51 2.18
N SER A 55 -1.07 3.31 0.99
CA SER A 55 -1.38 4.40 0.05
C SER A 55 -2.45 5.38 0.52
N ARG A 56 -3.14 5.10 1.63
CA ARG A 56 -4.21 5.95 2.17
C ARG A 56 -3.73 6.76 3.36
N GLN A 57 -2.85 6.19 4.18
CA GLN A 57 -2.35 6.86 5.40
C GLN A 57 -1.34 7.98 5.11
N VAL A 58 -0.90 8.13 3.87
CA VAL A 58 -0.08 9.26 3.42
C VAL A 58 -0.83 10.59 3.50
N TYR A 59 -2.16 10.58 3.45
CA TYR A 59 -2.98 11.79 3.40
C TYR A 59 -3.27 12.34 4.79
N ARG A 60 -3.05 13.65 4.97
CA ARG A 60 -3.44 14.43 6.14
C ARG A 60 -4.95 14.45 6.30
N LYS A 61 -5.43 14.58 7.54
CA LYS A 61 -6.86 14.70 7.89
C LYS A 61 -7.71 13.45 7.57
N MET A 62 -7.05 12.35 7.19
CA MET A 62 -7.69 11.09 6.82
C MET A 62 -7.21 10.00 7.78
N ASP A 63 -7.71 10.00 9.01
CA ASP A 63 -7.22 9.18 10.12
C ASP A 63 -8.16 8.01 10.39
N VAL A 64 -9.44 8.30 10.66
CA VAL A 64 -10.43 7.31 11.06
C VAL A 64 -10.68 6.32 9.92
N GLY A 65 -11.00 6.81 8.73
CA GLY A 65 -11.31 5.94 7.57
C GLY A 65 -10.12 5.11 7.11
N THR A 66 -8.90 5.58 7.33
CA THR A 66 -7.67 4.87 6.91
C THR A 66 -7.08 3.97 8.00
N ASP A 67 -7.71 3.90 9.18
CA ASP A 67 -7.23 3.12 10.34
C ASP A 67 -5.79 3.52 10.69
N LYS A 68 -5.51 4.84 10.65
CA LYS A 68 -4.18 5.41 10.89
C LYS A 68 -3.81 5.26 12.36
N ILE A 69 -2.56 4.87 12.62
CA ILE A 69 -2.06 4.70 13.98
C ILE A 69 -1.91 6.05 14.68
N MET A 70 -2.61 6.23 15.81
CA MET A 70 -2.57 7.48 16.57
C MET A 70 -1.32 7.58 17.44
N PRO A 71 -0.84 8.79 17.82
CA PRO A 71 0.38 8.96 18.62
C PRO A 71 0.43 8.13 19.91
N LYS A 72 -0.71 7.94 20.57
CA LYS A 72 -0.82 7.09 21.77
C LYS A 72 -0.53 5.62 21.47
N GLU A 73 -1.01 5.12 20.33
CA GLU A 73 -0.83 3.73 19.89
C GLU A 73 0.58 3.47 19.34
N GLN A 74 1.24 4.52 18.81
CA GLN A 74 2.64 4.45 18.40
C GLN A 74 3.58 4.15 19.57
N ALA A 75 3.17 4.43 20.82
CA ALA A 75 3.94 4.12 22.03
C ALA A 75 5.41 4.61 21.96
N GLY A 76 5.62 5.79 21.40
CA GLY A 76 6.94 6.41 21.23
C GLY A 76 7.77 5.89 20.05
N VAL A 77 7.27 4.93 19.26
CA VAL A 77 7.92 4.46 18.04
C VAL A 77 7.69 5.45 16.90
N PRO A 78 8.74 6.04 16.30
CA PRO A 78 8.58 6.93 15.14
C PRO A 78 7.92 6.20 13.96
N HIS A 79 6.89 6.82 13.38
CA HIS A 79 6.24 6.38 12.15
C HIS A 79 6.44 7.42 11.05
N HIS A 80 7.00 6.97 9.94
CA HIS A 80 7.30 7.77 8.75
C HIS A 80 6.26 7.52 7.66
N LEU A 81 6.11 8.49 6.75
CA LEU A 81 5.16 8.44 5.63
C LEU A 81 3.68 8.35 6.04
N LEU A 82 3.38 8.88 7.22
CA LEU A 82 2.03 9.27 7.62
C LEU A 82 1.91 10.79 7.42
N ASP A 83 0.76 11.27 6.95
CA ASP A 83 0.50 12.72 6.85
C ASP A 83 1.53 13.49 6.01
N VAL A 84 1.96 12.90 4.89
CA VAL A 84 2.98 13.48 3.98
C VAL A 84 2.42 14.15 2.74
N ALA A 85 1.10 14.06 2.52
CA ALA A 85 0.39 14.72 1.42
C ALA A 85 -0.94 15.31 1.91
N GLU A 86 -1.39 16.41 1.31
CA GLU A 86 -2.78 16.89 1.46
C GLU A 86 -3.75 16.02 0.65
N PRO A 87 -5.05 15.94 1.01
CA PRO A 87 -6.03 15.12 0.29
C PRO A 87 -6.17 15.41 -1.20
N ASP A 88 -5.93 16.63 -1.66
CA ASP A 88 -5.98 17.04 -3.07
C ASP A 88 -4.66 16.86 -3.82
N GLU A 89 -3.58 16.52 -3.12
CA GLU A 89 -2.29 16.22 -3.74
C GLU A 89 -2.27 14.80 -4.29
N ARG A 90 -1.65 14.63 -5.45
CA ARG A 90 -1.39 13.30 -6.00
C ARG A 90 -0.17 12.71 -5.29
N PHE A 91 -0.33 11.54 -4.66
CA PHE A 91 0.79 10.79 -4.08
C PHE A 91 1.00 9.46 -4.80
N THR A 92 1.91 9.47 -5.77
CA THR A 92 2.22 8.41 -6.71
C THR A 92 3.18 7.37 -6.14
N LEU A 93 3.33 6.24 -6.85
CA LEU A 93 4.34 5.23 -6.54
C LEU A 93 5.76 5.79 -6.59
N PHE A 94 6.03 6.75 -7.49
CA PHE A 94 7.32 7.40 -7.64
C PHE A 94 7.66 8.26 -6.41
N GLU A 95 6.70 9.09 -5.97
CA GLU A 95 6.85 9.92 -4.77
C GLU A 95 7.03 9.06 -3.52
N TYR A 96 6.22 7.99 -3.39
CA TYR A 96 6.36 7.04 -2.30
C TYR A 96 7.75 6.42 -2.26
N LYS A 97 8.26 5.90 -3.40
CA LYS A 97 9.58 5.26 -3.45
C LYS A 97 10.67 6.22 -2.97
N ARG A 98 10.70 7.45 -3.49
CA ARG A 98 11.69 8.46 -3.09
C ARG A 98 11.60 8.81 -1.61
N ALA A 99 10.38 8.98 -1.09
CA ALA A 99 10.17 9.31 0.32
C ALA A 99 10.58 8.14 1.24
N ALA A 100 10.28 6.90 0.84
CA ALA A 100 10.63 5.70 1.57
C ALA A 100 12.14 5.41 1.54
N GLU A 101 12.82 5.61 0.41
CA GLU A 101 14.28 5.51 0.31
C GLU A 101 14.97 6.55 1.21
N LYS A 102 14.47 7.79 1.20
CA LYS A 102 14.96 8.86 2.07
C LYS A 102 14.79 8.50 3.55
N ALA A 103 13.58 8.10 3.96
CA ALA A 103 13.31 7.70 5.34
C ALA A 103 14.20 6.51 5.76
N THR A 104 14.32 5.50 4.89
CA THR A 104 15.17 4.32 5.12
C THR A 104 16.63 4.72 5.37
N LYS A 105 17.17 5.65 4.55
CA LYS A 105 18.52 6.17 4.71
C LYS A 105 18.69 6.91 6.03
N GLU A 106 17.79 7.84 6.35
CA GLU A 106 17.86 8.65 7.56
C GLU A 106 17.73 7.81 8.84
N ILE A 107 16.86 6.79 8.85
CA ILE A 107 16.73 5.81 9.95
C ILE A 107 18.04 5.04 10.14
N THR A 108 18.64 4.58 9.03
CA THR A 108 19.92 3.85 9.05
C THR A 108 21.04 4.74 9.58
N GLU A 109 21.11 6.01 9.18
CA GLU A 109 22.10 6.99 9.65
C GLU A 109 21.99 7.28 11.15
N ARG A 110 20.79 7.15 11.74
CA ARG A 110 20.57 7.20 13.19
C ARG A 110 20.96 5.90 13.92
N GLY A 111 21.47 4.89 13.21
CA GLY A 111 21.78 3.57 13.77
C GLY A 111 20.53 2.77 14.17
N ARG A 112 19.37 3.10 13.61
CA ARG A 112 18.10 2.42 13.87
C ARG A 112 17.75 1.48 12.72
N LEU A 113 16.89 0.50 12.99
CA LEU A 113 16.43 -0.47 12.00
C LEU A 113 15.25 0.10 11.19
N PRO A 114 15.35 0.25 9.85
CA PRO A 114 14.18 0.57 9.02
C PRO A 114 13.19 -0.59 9.01
N PHE A 115 11.93 -0.30 9.33
CA PHE A 115 10.85 -1.29 9.39
C PHE A 115 9.66 -0.89 8.52
N LEU A 116 9.57 -1.45 7.31
CA LEU A 116 8.48 -1.22 6.38
C LEU A 116 7.22 -2.00 6.80
N VAL A 117 6.13 -1.32 7.11
CA VAL A 117 4.89 -1.97 7.60
C VAL A 117 3.70 -1.52 6.77
N GLY A 118 2.96 -2.45 6.18
CA GLY A 118 1.75 -2.07 5.45
C GLY A 118 1.08 -3.15 4.62
N GLY A 119 0.07 -2.73 3.85
CA GLY A 119 -0.75 -3.62 3.02
C GLY A 119 -0.73 -3.28 1.54
N THR A 120 -0.05 -2.20 1.14
CA THR A 120 -0.01 -1.77 -0.27
C THR A 120 1.14 -2.50 -0.98
N GLY A 121 0.81 -3.56 -1.70
CA GLY A 121 1.82 -4.41 -2.35
C GLY A 121 2.71 -3.69 -3.34
N LEU A 122 2.18 -2.72 -4.08
CA LEU A 122 2.98 -1.89 -4.98
C LEU A 122 4.04 -1.07 -4.23
N TYR A 123 3.69 -0.48 -3.08
CA TYR A 123 4.60 0.33 -2.26
C TYR A 123 5.74 -0.54 -1.70
N ILE A 124 5.38 -1.73 -1.18
CA ILE A 124 6.37 -2.69 -0.70
C ILE A 124 7.31 -3.14 -1.84
N LYS A 125 6.77 -3.46 -3.02
CA LYS A 125 7.60 -3.83 -4.18
C LYS A 125 8.47 -2.68 -4.69
N ALA A 126 7.99 -1.44 -4.65
CA ALA A 126 8.76 -0.29 -5.09
C ALA A 126 10.08 -0.14 -4.32
N LEU A 127 10.06 -0.38 -3.01
CA LEU A 127 11.25 -0.31 -2.17
C LEU A 127 12.07 -1.61 -2.21
N THR A 128 11.42 -2.78 -2.25
CA THR A 128 12.10 -4.09 -2.13
C THR A 128 12.63 -4.66 -3.44
N GLU A 129 12.03 -4.33 -4.59
CA GLU A 129 12.47 -4.84 -5.90
C GLU A 129 13.33 -3.82 -6.68
N ASN A 130 13.51 -2.61 -6.16
CA ASN A 130 14.38 -1.56 -6.70
C ASN A 130 14.24 -1.31 -8.21
N PHE A 131 13.00 -1.12 -8.68
CA PHE A 131 12.76 -0.66 -10.05
C PHE A 131 13.08 0.83 -10.18
N ASP A 132 13.81 1.21 -11.21
CA ASP A 132 14.09 2.60 -11.58
C ASP A 132 12.98 3.14 -12.51
N LEU A 133 11.78 3.29 -11.95
CA LEU A 133 10.62 3.74 -12.72
C LEU A 133 10.65 5.27 -12.89
N PRO A 134 10.38 5.80 -14.10
CA PRO A 134 10.26 7.24 -14.30
C PRO A 134 9.03 7.79 -13.55
N PRO A 135 8.95 9.10 -13.31
CA PRO A 135 7.69 9.73 -12.89
C PRO A 135 6.58 9.49 -13.92
N GLU A 136 5.34 9.78 -13.53
CA GLU A 136 4.20 9.75 -14.45
C GLU A 136 4.22 11.02 -15.32
N ASP A 137 3.86 10.90 -16.59
CA ASP A 137 3.77 12.01 -17.55
C ASP A 137 2.30 12.18 -17.96
N ALA A 138 1.68 13.27 -17.48
CA ALA A 138 0.25 13.51 -17.68
C ALA A 138 -0.11 13.64 -19.17
N LYS A 139 0.72 14.36 -19.94
CA LYS A 139 0.47 14.58 -21.36
C LYS A 139 0.56 13.27 -22.13
N LEU A 140 1.59 12.48 -21.85
CA LEU A 140 1.76 11.19 -22.50
C LEU A 140 0.62 10.21 -22.16
N ARG A 141 0.09 10.27 -20.94
CA ARG A 141 -1.10 9.47 -20.57
C ARG A 141 -2.33 9.90 -21.33
N GLU A 142 -2.57 11.20 -21.48
CA GLU A 142 -3.68 11.71 -22.29
C GLU A 142 -3.55 11.23 -23.74
N GLU A 143 -2.36 11.30 -24.33
CA GLU A 143 -2.09 10.78 -25.68
C GLU A 143 -2.37 9.27 -25.79
N LEU A 144 -1.90 8.47 -24.83
CA LEU A 144 -2.13 7.03 -24.80
C LEU A 144 -3.61 6.65 -24.56
N MET A 145 -4.34 7.46 -23.80
CA MET A 145 -5.79 7.27 -23.59
C MET A 145 -6.58 7.62 -24.84
N ALA A 146 -6.26 8.73 -25.52
CA ALA A 146 -6.88 9.09 -26.80
C ALA A 146 -6.62 8.00 -27.86
N GLU A 147 -5.40 7.46 -27.90
CA GLU A 147 -5.08 6.32 -28.78
C GLU A 147 -5.89 5.08 -28.40
N LEU A 148 -6.07 4.79 -27.11
CA LEU A 148 -6.89 3.67 -26.64
C LEU A 148 -8.35 3.78 -27.12
N GLU A 149 -8.91 4.99 -27.16
CA GLU A 149 -10.26 5.24 -27.68
C GLU A 149 -10.36 5.02 -29.19
N GLU A 150 -9.30 5.33 -29.94
CA GLU A 150 -9.26 5.19 -31.40
C GLU A 150 -9.05 3.73 -31.86
N VAL A 151 -8.04 3.04 -31.31
CA VAL A 151 -7.62 1.71 -31.80
C VAL A 151 -8.06 0.56 -30.90
N GLY A 152 -8.56 0.86 -29.70
CA GLY A 152 -8.98 -0.14 -28.73
C GLY A 152 -7.84 -0.77 -27.93
N ASN A 153 -8.23 -1.51 -26.90
CA ASN A 153 -7.32 -2.11 -25.93
C ASN A 153 -6.53 -3.32 -26.48
N GLU A 154 -7.08 -4.07 -27.44
CA GLU A 154 -6.38 -5.20 -28.08
C GLU A 154 -5.16 -4.70 -28.86
N ALA A 155 -5.31 -3.68 -29.70
CA ALA A 155 -4.21 -3.10 -30.46
C ALA A 155 -3.10 -2.56 -29.55
N LEU A 156 -3.47 -1.87 -28.46
CA LEU A 156 -2.48 -1.40 -27.49
C LEU A 156 -1.79 -2.53 -26.73
N HIS A 157 -2.50 -3.63 -26.43
CA HIS A 157 -1.91 -4.80 -25.78
C HIS A 157 -0.94 -5.54 -26.71
N ASP A 158 -1.28 -5.65 -28.00
CA ASP A 158 -0.38 -6.22 -29.01
C ASP A 158 0.88 -5.38 -29.17
N ARG A 159 0.74 -4.05 -29.13
CA ARG A 159 1.90 -3.14 -29.07
C ARG A 159 2.73 -3.37 -27.82
N LEU A 160 2.12 -3.49 -26.64
CA LEU A 160 2.85 -3.80 -25.42
C LEU A 160 3.62 -5.12 -25.58
N ARG A 161 2.99 -6.17 -26.14
CA ARG A 161 3.64 -7.46 -26.39
C ARG A 161 4.87 -7.33 -27.28
N SER A 162 4.89 -6.40 -28.22
CA SER A 162 6.05 -6.18 -29.10
C SER A 162 7.23 -5.49 -28.41
N VAL A 163 6.98 -4.66 -27.38
CA VAL A 163 8.03 -3.84 -26.72
C VAL A 163 8.39 -4.28 -25.30
N ASP A 164 7.48 -4.96 -24.61
CA ASP A 164 7.66 -5.53 -23.26
C ASP A 164 6.80 -6.80 -23.13
N PRO A 165 7.27 -7.93 -23.70
CA PRO A 165 6.53 -9.19 -23.69
C PRO A 165 6.21 -9.69 -22.27
N GLU A 166 7.15 -9.52 -21.33
CA GLU A 166 6.99 -9.97 -19.93
C GLU A 166 5.85 -9.21 -19.24
N SER A 167 5.80 -7.88 -19.39
CA SER A 167 4.66 -7.10 -18.88
C SER A 167 3.35 -7.49 -19.58
N ALA A 168 3.37 -7.75 -20.89
CA ALA A 168 2.17 -8.13 -21.65
C ALA A 168 1.56 -9.46 -21.21
N GLU A 169 2.38 -10.43 -20.77
CA GLU A 169 1.90 -11.70 -20.19
C GLU A 169 1.16 -11.50 -18.87
N LEU A 170 1.63 -10.55 -18.04
CA LEU A 170 1.08 -10.30 -16.71
C LEU A 170 -0.12 -9.34 -16.72
N ILE A 171 -0.17 -8.43 -17.69
CA ILE A 171 -1.18 -7.37 -17.78
C ILE A 171 -2.27 -7.81 -18.75
N HIS A 172 -3.48 -8.04 -18.23
CA HIS A 172 -4.63 -8.28 -19.08
C HIS A 172 -5.01 -7.02 -19.86
N ARG A 173 -5.39 -7.14 -21.14
CA ARG A 173 -5.78 -6.02 -22.02
C ARG A 173 -6.85 -5.08 -21.44
N ASN A 174 -7.79 -5.61 -20.66
CA ASN A 174 -8.84 -4.81 -20.00
C ASN A 174 -8.34 -4.06 -18.75
N ASN A 175 -7.12 -4.32 -18.29
CA ASN A 175 -6.52 -3.59 -17.18
C ASN A 175 -5.83 -2.31 -17.71
N VAL A 176 -6.66 -1.40 -18.21
CA VAL A 176 -6.24 -0.16 -18.88
C VAL A 176 -5.20 0.62 -18.09
N PRO A 177 -5.35 0.87 -16.76
CA PRO A 177 -4.35 1.62 -16.01
C PRO A 177 -2.94 1.00 -16.05
N TYR A 178 -2.86 -0.34 -15.99
CA TYR A 178 -1.57 -1.03 -16.05
C TYR A 178 -1.01 -1.09 -17.47
N LEU A 179 -1.88 -1.27 -18.48
CA LEU A 179 -1.49 -1.25 -19.90
C LEU A 179 -0.89 0.11 -20.29
N ILE A 180 -1.59 1.20 -19.96
CA ILE A 180 -1.14 2.57 -20.21
C ILE A 180 0.17 2.83 -19.49
N ARG A 181 0.29 2.46 -18.21
CA ARG A 181 1.54 2.64 -17.45
C ARG A 181 2.71 1.85 -18.05
N ALA A 182 2.50 0.63 -18.52
CA ALA A 182 3.57 -0.16 -19.12
C ALA A 182 4.08 0.46 -20.42
N LEU A 183 3.16 0.91 -21.29
CA LEU A 183 3.50 1.62 -22.52
C LEU A 183 4.16 2.98 -22.24
N GLU A 184 3.66 3.72 -21.24
CA GLU A 184 4.24 4.99 -20.76
C GLU A 184 5.70 4.80 -20.33
N ILE A 185 5.99 3.77 -19.53
CA ILE A 185 7.36 3.45 -19.10
C ILE A 185 8.28 3.20 -20.30
N VAL A 186 7.85 2.39 -21.26
CA VAL A 186 8.64 2.09 -22.45
C VAL A 186 8.89 3.36 -23.27
N LYS A 187 7.87 4.21 -23.46
CA LYS A 187 8.01 5.47 -24.19
C LYS A 187 8.96 6.45 -23.49
N LEU A 188 8.92 6.54 -22.17
CA LEU A 188 9.77 7.45 -21.38
C LEU A 188 11.22 6.98 -21.26
N THR A 189 11.45 5.67 -21.19
CA THR A 189 12.78 5.12 -20.88
C THR A 189 13.47 4.45 -22.06
N GLY A 190 12.72 4.15 -23.13
CA GLY A 190 13.16 3.32 -24.25
C GLY A 190 13.37 1.85 -23.89
N LYS A 191 12.97 1.41 -22.69
CA LYS A 191 13.23 0.06 -22.16
C LYS A 191 11.97 -0.57 -21.55
N PRO A 192 11.83 -1.90 -21.61
CA PRO A 192 10.79 -2.63 -20.89
C PRO A 192 11.00 -2.52 -19.38
N LYS A 193 9.93 -2.70 -18.61
CA LYS A 193 9.97 -2.55 -17.15
C LYS A 193 10.97 -3.52 -16.49
N SER A 194 11.10 -4.73 -17.02
CA SER A 194 12.00 -5.75 -16.48
C SER A 194 13.47 -5.36 -16.55
N GLU A 195 13.87 -4.60 -17.58
CA GLU A 195 15.23 -4.04 -17.70
C GLU A 195 15.51 -2.88 -16.73
N LEU A 196 14.47 -2.28 -16.14
CA LEU A 196 14.61 -1.22 -15.15
C LEU A 196 14.80 -1.77 -13.72
N LYS A 197 14.77 -3.10 -13.55
CA LYS A 197 14.99 -3.75 -12.25
C LYS A 197 16.47 -3.75 -11.90
N LYS A 198 16.83 -3.17 -10.77
CA LYS A 198 18.17 -3.22 -10.20
C LYS A 198 18.21 -4.18 -9.00
N PRO A 199 19.38 -4.69 -8.59
CA PRO A 199 19.50 -5.40 -7.32
C PRO A 199 18.96 -4.55 -6.16
N SER A 200 18.26 -5.18 -5.22
CA SER A 200 17.83 -4.52 -3.99
C SER A 200 19.08 -3.98 -3.26
N PRO A 201 19.08 -2.69 -2.87
CA PRO A 201 20.17 -2.12 -2.07
C PRO A 201 20.10 -2.58 -0.62
N TYR A 202 19.02 -3.29 -0.24
CA TYR A 202 18.78 -3.77 1.11
C TYR A 202 18.91 -5.28 1.20
N ARG A 203 19.36 -5.73 2.36
CA ARG A 203 19.17 -7.11 2.84
C ARG A 203 17.78 -7.19 3.45
N LEU A 204 16.93 -8.06 2.93
CA LEU A 204 15.50 -8.06 3.23
C LEU A 204 15.11 -9.22 4.14
N LEU A 205 14.33 -8.94 5.18
CA LEU A 205 13.53 -9.95 5.87
C LEU A 205 12.05 -9.60 5.68
N LYS A 206 11.32 -10.43 4.93
CA LYS A 206 9.90 -10.22 4.69
C LYS A 206 9.05 -11.19 5.51
N ILE A 207 8.22 -10.62 6.36
CA ILE A 207 7.31 -11.33 7.26
C ILE A 207 5.89 -10.99 6.82
N GLY A 208 5.15 -12.01 6.41
CA GLY A 208 3.74 -11.91 6.05
C GLY A 208 2.88 -12.34 7.23
N ILE A 209 1.91 -11.54 7.62
CA ILE A 209 0.89 -11.94 8.58
C ILE A 209 -0.47 -12.06 7.93
N THR A 210 -1.19 -13.11 8.28
CA THR A 210 -2.54 -13.39 7.78
C THR A 210 -3.41 -13.95 8.89
N ARG A 211 -4.71 -14.07 8.63
CA ARG A 211 -5.68 -14.73 9.52
C ARG A 211 -6.63 -15.58 8.68
N PRO A 212 -7.35 -16.54 9.29
CA PRO A 212 -8.46 -17.20 8.63
C PRO A 212 -9.44 -16.16 8.04
N ARG A 213 -10.00 -16.46 6.87
CA ARG A 213 -10.84 -15.52 6.12
C ARG A 213 -12.03 -15.02 6.92
N GLU A 214 -12.67 -15.92 7.67
CA GLU A 214 -13.83 -15.60 8.52
C GLU A 214 -13.45 -14.61 9.62
N GLU A 215 -12.28 -14.80 10.24
CA GLU A 215 -11.79 -13.89 11.26
C GLU A 215 -11.42 -12.51 10.68
N LEU A 216 -10.78 -12.46 9.51
CA LEU A 216 -10.52 -11.19 8.82
C LEU A 216 -11.82 -10.44 8.56
N TYR A 217 -12.86 -11.13 8.08
CA TYR A 217 -14.14 -10.52 7.75
C TYR A 217 -14.88 -10.03 8.99
N ARG A 218 -14.85 -10.81 10.08
CA ARG A 218 -15.39 -10.39 11.38
C ARG A 218 -14.71 -9.11 11.86
N ARG A 219 -13.38 -9.08 11.90
CA ARG A 219 -12.59 -7.91 12.35
C ARG A 219 -12.80 -6.68 11.46
N ILE A 220 -12.93 -6.88 10.14
CA ILE A 220 -13.27 -5.81 9.19
C ILE A 220 -14.63 -5.21 9.54
N ASN A 221 -15.65 -6.05 9.72
CA ASN A 221 -17.00 -5.59 10.03
C ASN A 221 -17.03 -4.84 11.36
N GLU A 222 -16.42 -5.41 12.40
CA GLU A 222 -16.32 -4.77 13.73
C GLU A 222 -15.60 -3.42 13.68
N ARG A 223 -14.53 -3.29 12.88
CA ARG A 223 -13.84 -2.01 12.70
C ARG A 223 -14.75 -0.98 12.03
N VAL A 224 -15.44 -1.37 10.95
CA VAL A 224 -16.37 -0.48 10.25
C VAL A 224 -17.50 -0.04 11.16
N ASP A 225 -18.10 -0.98 11.90
CA ASP A 225 -19.15 -0.67 12.86
C ASP A 225 -18.66 0.34 13.90
N ARG A 226 -17.48 0.11 14.50
CA ARG A 226 -16.87 1.05 15.44
C ARG A 226 -16.64 2.44 14.83
N GLN A 227 -16.05 2.52 13.63
CA GLN A 227 -15.76 3.80 12.95
C GLN A 227 -17.03 4.63 12.67
N ILE A 228 -18.16 3.96 12.44
CA ILE A 228 -19.46 4.60 12.19
C ILE A 228 -20.17 4.93 13.51
N GLU A 229 -20.23 4.00 14.45
CA GLU A 229 -20.92 4.16 15.74
C GLU A 229 -20.30 5.22 16.63
N GLU A 230 -18.97 5.35 16.62
CA GLU A 230 -18.25 6.45 17.29
C GLU A 230 -18.46 7.79 16.57
N GLY A 231 -19.06 7.79 15.38
CA GLY A 231 -19.31 8.95 14.54
C GLY A 231 -18.05 9.57 13.92
N GLY A 232 -16.88 8.99 14.19
CA GLY A 232 -15.58 9.53 13.75
C GLY A 232 -15.46 9.61 12.24
N LEU A 233 -15.86 8.55 11.52
CA LEU A 233 -15.74 8.52 10.06
C LEU A 233 -16.71 9.48 9.36
N VAL A 234 -17.94 9.61 9.88
CA VAL A 234 -18.95 10.54 9.34
C VAL A 234 -18.47 11.98 9.53
N ARG A 235 -18.01 12.31 10.74
CA ARG A 235 -17.49 13.65 11.05
C ARG A 235 -16.27 13.99 10.21
N GLU A 236 -15.28 13.12 10.17
CA GLU A 236 -14.05 13.32 9.39
C GLU A 236 -14.35 13.51 7.90
N THR A 237 -15.27 12.73 7.34
CA THR A 237 -15.68 12.89 5.93
C THR A 237 -16.41 14.21 5.71
N GLN A 238 -17.30 14.62 6.62
CA GLN A 238 -17.97 15.92 6.54
C GLN A 238 -16.98 17.08 6.61
N GLU A 239 -16.00 17.02 7.51
CA GLU A 239 -14.95 18.05 7.64
C GLU A 239 -14.12 18.19 6.35
N LEU A 240 -13.82 17.08 5.66
CA LEU A 240 -13.15 17.11 4.37
C LEU A 240 -14.01 17.77 3.29
N LEU A 241 -15.30 17.46 3.23
CA LEU A 241 -16.24 18.06 2.28
C LEU A 241 -16.44 19.57 2.55
N ASP A 242 -16.59 19.96 3.81
CA ASP A 242 -16.74 21.35 4.24
C ASP A 242 -15.48 22.17 3.94
N ALA A 243 -14.30 21.54 3.99
CA ALA A 243 -13.03 22.14 3.57
C ALA A 243 -12.87 22.28 2.05
N GLY A 244 -13.84 21.80 1.26
CA GLY A 244 -13.86 21.93 -0.20
C GLY A 244 -13.15 20.81 -0.97
N TYR A 245 -12.78 19.71 -0.30
CA TYR A 245 -12.20 18.55 -0.99
C TYR A 245 -13.28 17.82 -1.81
N GLY A 246 -13.11 17.80 -3.13
CA GLY A 246 -14.06 17.19 -4.06
C GLY A 246 -14.12 15.67 -3.93
N VAL A 247 -15.32 15.10 -4.08
CA VAL A 247 -15.55 13.64 -3.99
C VAL A 247 -14.80 12.82 -5.05
N ASP A 248 -14.48 13.43 -6.19
CA ASP A 248 -13.75 12.78 -7.28
C ASP A 248 -12.24 12.68 -7.04
N LEU A 249 -11.72 13.28 -5.96
CA LEU A 249 -10.31 13.19 -5.61
C LEU A 249 -9.89 11.73 -5.35
N PRO A 250 -8.70 11.29 -5.80
CA PRO A 250 -8.22 9.93 -5.57
C PRO A 250 -8.17 9.52 -4.08
N SER A 251 -7.93 10.48 -3.19
CA SER A 251 -8.00 10.33 -1.74
C SER A 251 -9.43 10.05 -1.28
N MET A 252 -10.41 10.84 -1.71
CA MET A 252 -11.84 10.71 -1.38
C MET A 252 -12.48 9.45 -1.96
N GLN A 253 -11.91 8.87 -3.02
CA GLN A 253 -12.29 7.55 -3.54
C GLN A 253 -11.79 6.37 -2.69
N SER A 254 -11.18 6.63 -1.54
CA SER A 254 -10.76 5.60 -0.59
C SER A 254 -11.96 4.99 0.14
N LEU A 255 -11.81 3.71 0.52
CA LEU A 255 -12.82 3.01 1.33
C LEU A 255 -13.08 3.78 2.62
N GLY A 256 -14.35 3.96 2.95
CA GLY A 256 -14.81 4.74 4.07
C GLY A 256 -15.30 6.10 3.61
N TYR A 257 -14.39 6.90 3.04
CA TYR A 257 -14.71 8.25 2.57
C TYR A 257 -15.67 8.25 1.39
N LYS A 258 -15.47 7.34 0.42
CA LYS A 258 -16.37 7.23 -0.73
C LYS A 258 -17.80 6.91 -0.31
N GLU A 259 -17.97 5.84 0.46
CA GLU A 259 -19.29 5.39 0.89
C GLU A 259 -19.99 6.43 1.79
N ILE A 260 -19.22 7.16 2.60
CA ILE A 260 -19.77 8.17 3.49
C ILE A 260 -20.04 9.49 2.76
N ALA A 261 -19.26 9.86 1.75
CA ALA A 261 -19.61 10.95 0.85
C ALA A 261 -20.92 10.65 0.11
N ASP A 262 -21.10 9.41 -0.40
CA ASP A 262 -22.35 8.95 -1.01
C ASP A 262 -23.54 8.98 -0.04
N HIS A 263 -23.29 8.95 1.27
CA HIS A 263 -24.32 9.16 2.29
C HIS A 263 -24.60 10.65 2.56
N LEU A 264 -23.56 11.46 2.70
CA LEU A 264 -23.68 12.86 3.11
C LEU A 264 -24.27 13.74 2.00
N ILE A 265 -23.86 13.51 0.75
CA ILE A 265 -24.26 14.34 -0.40
C ILE A 265 -24.87 13.52 -1.54
N GLY A 266 -24.95 12.20 -1.39
CA GLY A 266 -25.47 11.27 -2.40
C GLY A 266 -26.78 10.60 -1.97
N PRO A 267 -27.16 9.50 -2.64
CA PRO A 267 -28.46 8.86 -2.43
C PRO A 267 -28.51 7.86 -1.27
N LEU A 268 -27.38 7.54 -0.61
CA LEU A 268 -27.32 6.44 0.35
C LEU A 268 -27.76 6.87 1.76
N THR A 269 -28.51 6.00 2.43
CA THR A 269 -28.65 6.08 3.89
C THR A 269 -27.35 5.66 4.58
N LEU A 270 -27.16 6.09 5.83
CA LEU A 270 -25.99 5.69 6.62
C LEU A 270 -25.88 4.16 6.76
N LEU A 271 -27.01 3.49 6.85
CA LEU A 271 -27.09 2.03 6.93
C LEU A 271 -26.58 1.38 5.64
N GLU A 272 -27.02 1.87 4.48
CA GLU A 272 -26.56 1.37 3.18
C GLU A 272 -25.08 1.63 2.96
N ALA A 273 -24.60 2.84 3.27
CA ALA A 273 -23.17 3.19 3.20
C ALA A 273 -22.32 2.27 4.10
N ARG A 274 -22.78 1.97 5.31
CA ARG A 274 -22.11 1.05 6.24
C ARG A 274 -22.00 -0.36 5.66
N GLU A 275 -23.08 -0.93 5.13
CA GLU A 275 -23.06 -2.29 4.58
C GLU A 275 -22.20 -2.37 3.30
N LEU A 276 -22.24 -1.33 2.47
CA LEU A 276 -21.39 -1.20 1.30
C LEU A 276 -19.91 -1.12 1.67
N LEU A 277 -19.56 -0.31 2.68
CA LEU A 277 -18.20 -0.18 3.19
C LEU A 277 -17.66 -1.52 3.72
N LYS A 278 -18.47 -2.25 4.50
CA LYS A 278 -18.11 -3.60 4.95
C LYS A 278 -17.83 -4.52 3.77
N GLN A 279 -18.70 -4.55 2.77
CA GLN A 279 -18.54 -5.37 1.58
C GLN A 279 -17.26 -5.02 0.81
N ASN A 280 -17.04 -3.74 0.52
CA ASN A 280 -15.90 -3.26 -0.26
C ASN A 280 -14.58 -3.48 0.48
N THR A 281 -14.57 -3.35 1.80
CA THR A 281 -13.38 -3.65 2.62
C THR A 281 -13.04 -5.15 2.61
N ARG A 282 -14.03 -6.04 2.65
CA ARG A 282 -13.80 -7.49 2.47
C ARG A 282 -13.28 -7.83 1.07
N HIS A 283 -13.80 -7.16 0.03
CA HIS A 283 -13.28 -7.30 -1.33
C HIS A 283 -11.83 -6.82 -1.43
N PHE A 284 -11.48 -5.70 -0.79
CA PHE A 284 -10.11 -5.21 -0.74
C PHE A 284 -9.17 -6.18 -0.03
N ALA A 285 -9.55 -6.71 1.14
CA ALA A 285 -8.76 -7.74 1.83
C ALA A 285 -8.54 -8.99 0.96
N LYS A 286 -9.58 -9.43 0.22
CA LYS A 286 -9.47 -10.54 -0.75
C LYS A 286 -8.49 -10.21 -1.87
N ARG A 287 -8.53 -8.97 -2.42
CA ARG A 287 -7.57 -8.53 -3.45
C ARG A 287 -6.15 -8.51 -2.92
N GLN A 288 -5.91 -8.03 -1.71
CA GLN A 288 -4.59 -8.06 -1.06
C GLN A 288 -4.08 -9.50 -0.93
N LEU A 289 -4.88 -10.42 -0.38
CA LEU A 289 -4.50 -11.84 -0.29
C LEU A 289 -4.21 -12.47 -1.65
N THR A 290 -5.00 -12.12 -2.67
CA THR A 290 -4.78 -12.61 -4.05
C THR A 290 -3.47 -12.09 -4.62
N TRP A 291 -3.16 -10.80 -4.40
CA TRP A 291 -1.91 -10.18 -4.80
C TRP A 291 -0.72 -10.92 -4.19
N TRP A 292 -0.74 -11.13 -2.87
CA TRP A 292 0.34 -11.79 -2.15
C TRP A 292 0.56 -13.25 -2.57
N ARG A 293 -0.53 -13.99 -2.86
CA ARG A 293 -0.44 -15.36 -3.39
C ARG A 293 0.15 -15.43 -4.79
N ARG A 294 -0.19 -14.46 -5.65
CA ARG A 294 0.26 -14.41 -7.05
C ARG A 294 1.66 -13.85 -7.21
N ALA A 295 2.09 -12.98 -6.30
CA ALA A 295 3.37 -12.30 -6.39
C ALA A 295 4.58 -13.25 -6.23
N SER A 296 4.36 -14.57 -6.08
CA SER A 296 5.39 -15.59 -5.91
C SER A 296 6.48 -15.13 -4.96
N GLU A 297 6.08 -14.57 -3.81
CA GLU A 297 7.04 -14.11 -2.82
C GLU A 297 7.58 -15.34 -2.06
N SER A 298 8.40 -16.12 -2.74
CA SER A 298 9.18 -17.24 -2.19
C SER A 298 9.94 -16.84 -0.92
N ASP A 299 10.23 -15.54 -0.80
CA ASP A 299 11.05 -14.97 0.25
C ASP A 299 10.20 -14.36 1.40
N VAL A 300 8.87 -14.49 1.36
CA VAL A 300 7.99 -14.08 2.46
C VAL A 300 7.67 -15.26 3.36
N GLN A 301 7.97 -15.08 4.64
CA GLN A 301 7.64 -16.05 5.68
C GLN A 301 6.27 -15.70 6.26
N TRP A 302 5.28 -16.57 6.05
CA TRP A 302 3.89 -16.32 6.45
C TRP A 302 3.55 -16.88 7.83
N PHE A 303 2.82 -16.07 8.62
CA PHE A 303 2.38 -16.35 9.97
C PHE A 303 0.86 -16.12 10.08
N ASP A 304 0.17 -17.05 10.72
CA ASP A 304 -1.29 -17.06 10.86
C ASP A 304 -1.76 -17.18 12.33
N ARG A 305 -0.83 -17.24 13.29
CA ARG A 305 -1.08 -17.34 14.72
C ARG A 305 -0.39 -16.19 15.46
N PHE A 306 -1.10 -15.61 16.41
CA PHE A 306 -0.70 -14.38 17.12
C PHE A 306 -0.68 -14.54 18.64
N ASP A 307 -0.85 -15.79 19.06
CA ASP A 307 -0.77 -16.35 20.40
C ASP A 307 0.68 -16.70 20.79
#